data_AF-A0A8J6P649-F1
#
_entry.id   AF-A0A8J6P649-F1
#
_cell.length_a   1.000
_cell.length_b   1.000
_cell.length_c   1.000
_cell.angle_alpha   90.00
_cell.angle_beta   90.00
_cell.angle_gamma   90.00
#
_symmetry.space_group_name_H-M   'P 1'
#
loop_
_entity.id
_entity.type
_entity.pdbx_description
1 polymer ?
#
loop_
_entity_poly.entity_id
_entity_poly.type
_entity_poly.pdbx_seq_one_letter_code
_entity_poly.pdbx_strand_id
1 'polypeptide(L)'
;MSSWQDIDDQVPGGIYLCQVNENVSCGACCGLYNLADSSRETLNRILARRTMLFKTVPRDADAIEAFGRQMEAEVNGNQPFPEFHHCPYLGLVGAEQSRVGCLLHPLADGNNGADFRGLSFYGGLACQAYFCPSCSRSPKLLKDLIRRAATDWYHYGLIITEVDLLCALYDRLRSDGAAGGPALNGGEKCLEAGRNLLELKITWPFQKNPVTDRVNYFFKDNLYAKPAVHYADAAVSGSRHEEIFKNLVTTFDTADQLQQAETMIDNLIDEIAFSTI
;
A
#
# COMPACT_ATOMS: atom_id res chain seq x y z
N MET A 1 24.86 -7.33 9.06
CA MET A 1 23.63 -6.99 8.31
C MET A 1 23.17 -8.29 7.68
N SER A 2 22.04 -8.82 8.15
CA SER A 2 21.41 -9.96 7.50
C SER A 2 21.12 -9.57 6.04
N SER A 3 21.42 -10.46 5.10
CA SER A 3 21.14 -10.16 3.70
C SER A 3 19.62 -10.06 3.55
N TRP A 4 19.12 -9.24 2.62
CA TRP A 4 17.67 -9.16 2.35
C TRP A 4 17.06 -10.53 2.06
N GLN A 5 17.87 -11.47 1.55
CA GLN A 5 17.52 -12.86 1.33
C GLN A 5 17.10 -13.56 2.64
N ASP A 6 17.83 -13.36 3.74
CA ASP A 6 17.54 -14.08 4.99
C ASP A 6 16.24 -13.57 5.65
N ILE A 7 15.87 -12.30 5.42
CA ILE A 7 14.59 -11.74 5.87
C ILE A 7 13.47 -12.27 4.98
N ASP A 8 13.65 -12.25 3.65
CA ASP A 8 12.68 -12.76 2.69
C ASP A 8 12.31 -14.22 2.97
N ASP A 9 13.29 -15.06 3.32
CA ASP A 9 13.10 -16.47 3.63
C ASP A 9 12.25 -16.72 4.90
N GLN A 10 12.13 -15.73 5.78
CA GLN A 10 11.35 -15.82 7.02
C GLN A 10 9.91 -15.31 6.86
N VAL A 11 9.57 -14.72 5.71
CA VAL A 11 8.27 -14.07 5.48
C VAL A 11 7.35 -14.98 4.68
N PRO A 12 6.07 -15.11 5.06
CA PRO A 12 5.09 -15.81 4.23
C PRO A 12 5.09 -15.28 2.79
N GLY A 13 5.20 -16.17 1.81
CA GLY A 13 5.28 -15.81 0.40
C GLY A 13 6.63 -15.20 -0.05
N GLY A 14 7.67 -15.28 0.78
CA GLY A 14 9.08 -15.17 0.39
C GLY A 14 9.57 -13.78 -0.03
N ILE A 15 8.86 -12.72 0.36
CA ILE A 15 9.20 -11.32 0.05
C ILE A 15 8.72 -10.44 1.22
N TYR A 16 9.65 -9.77 1.90
CA TYR A 16 9.35 -8.77 2.92
C TYR A 16 8.88 -7.44 2.29
N LEU A 17 7.81 -6.87 2.85
CA LEU A 17 7.08 -5.74 2.25
C LEU A 17 7.02 -4.48 3.13
N CYS A 18 7.34 -4.57 4.42
CA CYS A 18 7.06 -3.45 5.34
C CYS A 18 8.14 -2.36 5.31
N GLN A 19 9.42 -2.73 5.25
CA GLN A 19 10.57 -1.82 5.13
C GLN A 19 11.49 -2.38 4.04
N VAL A 20 11.46 -1.77 2.84
CA VAL A 20 12.09 -2.34 1.64
C VAL A 20 13.50 -1.80 1.43
N ASN A 21 13.67 -0.49 1.49
CA ASN A 21 14.96 0.18 1.32
C ASN A 21 14.89 1.58 1.96
N GLU A 22 15.88 2.44 1.71
CA GLU A 22 15.94 3.77 2.35
C GLU A 22 14.77 4.69 2.04
N ASN A 23 14.10 4.53 0.88
CA ASN A 23 13.00 5.39 0.45
C ASN A 23 11.64 4.66 0.41
N VAL A 24 11.64 3.34 0.43
CA VAL A 24 10.45 2.50 0.22
C VAL A 24 10.12 1.71 1.48
N SER A 25 8.88 1.88 1.92
CA SER A 25 8.28 1.17 3.06
C SER A 25 6.75 1.24 2.95
N CYS A 26 6.06 0.37 3.67
CA CYS A 26 4.61 0.41 3.78
C CYS A 26 4.18 0.85 5.19
N GLY A 27 3.19 1.74 5.26
CA GLY A 27 2.56 2.21 6.51
C GLY A 27 1.10 1.79 6.66
N ALA A 28 0.58 0.94 5.77
CA ALA A 28 -0.85 0.67 5.68
C ALA A 28 -1.44 0.00 6.93
N CYS A 29 -0.76 -0.98 7.53
CA CYS A 29 -1.19 -1.62 8.79
C CYS A 29 -1.22 -0.67 9.99
N CYS A 30 -0.52 0.46 9.90
CA CYS A 30 -0.54 1.52 10.91
C CYS A 30 -1.66 2.55 10.66
N GLY A 31 -2.52 2.32 9.68
CA GLY A 31 -3.65 3.19 9.34
C GLY A 31 -3.31 4.36 8.41
N LEU A 32 -2.06 4.45 7.89
CA LEU A 32 -1.57 5.64 7.18
C LEU A 32 -2.51 6.17 6.09
N TYR A 33 -3.08 5.28 5.30
CA TYR A 33 -3.91 5.65 4.14
C TYR A 33 -5.39 5.84 4.52
N ASN A 34 -5.82 5.45 5.71
CA ASN A 34 -7.22 5.49 6.14
C ASN A 34 -7.63 6.88 6.67
N LEU A 35 -7.35 7.93 5.90
CA LEU A 35 -7.68 9.31 6.27
C LEU A 35 -8.65 9.90 5.25
N ALA A 36 -9.46 10.85 5.70
CA ALA A 36 -10.40 11.58 4.83
C ALA A 36 -9.68 12.24 3.63
N ASP A 37 -8.46 12.72 3.86
CA ASP A 37 -7.53 13.16 2.83
C ASP A 37 -6.25 12.33 2.91
N SER A 38 -6.17 11.31 2.06
CA SER A 38 -4.99 10.45 1.95
C SER A 38 -4.02 10.91 0.85
N SER A 39 -4.06 12.18 0.44
CA SER A 39 -3.11 12.73 -0.53
C SER A 39 -1.68 12.70 0.00
N ARG A 40 -0.70 12.55 -0.90
CA ARG A 40 0.73 12.53 -0.55
C ARG A 40 1.15 13.73 0.29
N GLU A 41 0.64 14.92 -0.04
CA GLU A 41 0.95 16.16 0.69
C GLU A 41 0.44 16.10 2.14
N THR A 42 -0.83 15.76 2.34
CA THR A 42 -1.41 15.65 3.69
C THR A 42 -0.74 14.57 4.51
N LEU A 43 -0.50 13.39 3.93
CA LEU A 43 0.20 12.31 4.61
C LEU A 43 1.63 12.72 5.01
N ASN A 44 2.38 13.31 4.09
CA ASN A 44 3.74 13.79 4.37
C ASN A 44 3.75 14.84 5.49
N ARG A 45 2.82 15.80 5.45
CA ARG A 45 2.67 16.82 6.50
C ARG A 45 2.42 16.20 7.88
N ILE A 46 1.53 15.22 7.97
CA ILE A 46 1.22 14.51 9.22
C ILE A 46 2.46 13.76 9.73
N LEU A 47 3.10 12.98 8.86
CA LEU A 47 4.27 12.17 9.19
C LEU A 47 5.46 13.05 9.62
N ALA A 48 5.76 14.11 8.87
CA ALA A 48 6.85 15.05 9.18
C ALA A 48 6.60 15.77 10.50
N ARG A 49 5.36 16.23 10.75
CA ARG A 49 4.99 16.86 12.03
C ARG A 49 5.17 15.90 13.20
N ARG A 50 4.64 14.68 13.12
CA ARG A 50 4.80 13.65 14.17
C ARG A 50 6.25 13.37 14.47
N THR A 51 7.05 13.19 13.42
CA THR A 51 8.50 12.94 13.51
C THR A 51 9.23 14.09 14.21
N MET A 52 8.93 15.33 13.82
CA MET A 52 9.54 16.53 14.41
C MET A 52 9.16 16.70 15.88
N LEU A 53 7.89 16.54 16.24
CA LEU A 53 7.44 16.63 17.62
C LEU A 53 8.04 15.52 18.49
N PHE A 54 8.05 14.28 17.99
CA PHE A 54 8.57 13.13 18.74
C PHE A 54 10.07 13.23 19.06
N LYS A 55 10.86 13.98 18.28
CA LYS A 55 12.26 14.28 18.60
C LYS A 55 12.43 14.99 19.95
N THR A 56 11.43 15.77 20.36
CA THR A 56 11.46 16.51 21.63
C THR A 56 10.87 15.75 22.81
N VAL A 57 10.29 14.57 22.57
CA VAL A 57 9.63 13.76 23.61
C VAL A 57 10.68 13.00 24.42
N PRO A 58 10.73 13.17 25.76
CA PRO A 58 11.55 12.32 26.63
C PRO A 58 11.32 10.82 26.38
N ARG A 59 12.39 10.01 26.42
CA ARG A 59 12.33 8.56 26.17
C ARG A 59 11.95 7.79 27.43
N ASP A 60 10.81 8.15 28.00
CA ASP A 60 10.13 7.45 29.08
C ASP A 60 8.66 7.18 28.71
N ALA A 61 8.04 6.25 29.43
CA ALA A 61 6.72 5.75 29.07
C ALA A 61 5.63 6.84 29.13
N ASP A 62 5.60 7.62 30.22
CA ASP A 62 4.57 8.64 30.45
C ASP A 62 4.60 9.71 29.36
N ALA A 63 5.79 10.17 28.97
CA ALA A 63 5.97 11.17 27.93
C ALA A 63 5.58 10.63 26.53
N ILE A 64 5.96 9.39 26.22
CA ILE A 64 5.61 8.73 24.96
C ILE A 64 4.09 8.53 24.85
N GLU A 65 3.45 8.05 25.91
CA GLU A 65 1.99 7.88 25.92
C GLU A 65 1.24 9.21 25.84
N ALA A 66 1.75 10.26 26.50
CA ALA A 66 1.18 11.60 26.39
C ALA A 66 1.24 12.12 24.94
N PHE A 67 2.37 11.91 24.26
CA PHE A 67 2.49 12.19 22.83
C PHE A 67 1.47 11.37 22.01
N GLY A 68 1.34 10.07 22.29
CA GLY A 68 0.37 9.20 21.62
C GLY A 68 -1.05 9.74 21.70
N ARG A 69 -1.53 10.04 22.92
CA ARG A 69 -2.86 10.62 23.16
C ARG A 69 -3.05 11.96 22.44
N GLN A 70 -2.02 12.81 22.41
CA GLN A 70 -2.07 14.09 21.70
C GLN A 70 -2.27 13.87 20.20
N MET A 71 -1.52 12.95 19.59
CA MET A 71 -1.61 12.68 18.15
C MET A 71 -2.91 11.96 17.76
N GLU A 72 -3.45 11.11 18.64
CA GLU A 72 -4.77 10.48 18.43
C GLU A 72 -5.90 11.50 18.45
N ALA A 73 -5.84 12.49 19.34
CA ALA A 73 -6.82 13.57 19.41
C ALA A 73 -6.84 14.47 18.15
N GLU A 74 -5.77 14.49 17.36
CA GLU A 74 -5.72 15.21 16.08
C GLU A 74 -6.47 14.47 14.96
N VAL A 75 -6.81 13.19 15.14
CA VAL A 75 -7.55 12.41 14.14
C VAL A 75 -9.05 12.74 14.24
N ASN A 76 -9.58 13.33 13.18
CA ASN A 76 -10.87 14.06 13.19
C ASN A 76 -12.14 13.20 13.09
N GLY A 77 -12.07 11.88 13.27
CA GLY A 77 -13.24 10.99 13.25
C GLY A 77 -13.88 10.75 11.87
N ASN A 78 -13.38 11.38 10.80
CA ASN A 78 -13.93 11.25 9.44
C ASN A 78 -13.18 10.21 8.59
N GLN A 79 -12.58 9.19 9.22
CA GLN A 79 -11.84 8.17 8.50
C GLN A 79 -12.80 7.26 7.70
N PRO A 80 -12.41 6.79 6.50
CA PRO A 80 -13.21 5.85 5.73
C PRO A 80 -13.58 4.57 6.49
N PHE A 81 -12.67 4.07 7.33
CA PHE A 81 -12.88 2.88 8.16
C PHE A 81 -12.68 3.21 9.65
N PRO A 82 -13.76 3.54 10.40
CA PRO A 82 -13.66 3.97 11.80
C PRO A 82 -13.00 2.99 12.76
N GLU A 83 -13.17 1.68 12.55
CA GLU A 83 -12.61 0.61 13.42
C GLU A 83 -11.14 0.32 13.11
N PHE A 84 -10.61 0.84 11.99
CA PHE A 84 -9.21 0.62 11.64
C PHE A 84 -8.35 1.58 12.47
N HIS A 85 -7.58 0.99 13.38
CA HIS A 85 -6.64 1.71 14.24
C HIS A 85 -5.62 2.58 13.46
N HIS A 86 -5.47 3.81 13.94
CA HIS A 86 -4.51 4.81 13.45
C HIS A 86 -3.37 4.97 14.43
N CYS A 87 -2.20 4.43 14.10
CA CYS A 87 -1.06 4.48 15.00
C CYS A 87 -0.54 5.93 15.12
N PRO A 88 -0.54 6.54 16.32
CA PRO A 88 -0.02 7.89 16.52
C PRO A 88 1.50 7.98 16.36
N TYR A 89 2.18 6.85 16.47
CA TYR A 89 3.64 6.76 16.42
C TYR A 89 4.20 6.43 15.03
N LEU A 90 3.37 6.48 13.99
CA LEU A 90 3.85 6.40 12.61
C LEU A 90 4.42 7.76 12.17
N GLY A 91 5.66 7.77 11.71
CA GLY A 91 6.38 8.94 11.22
C GLY A 91 7.31 8.62 10.06
N LEU A 92 8.21 9.55 9.76
CA LEU A 92 9.30 9.40 8.81
C LEU A 92 10.55 8.90 9.54
N VAL A 93 11.21 7.90 8.98
CA VAL A 93 12.40 7.23 9.55
C VAL A 93 13.50 7.09 8.49
N GLY A 94 14.69 6.70 8.94
CA GLY A 94 15.88 6.67 8.09
C GLY A 94 16.66 7.98 8.17
N ALA A 95 17.89 7.97 7.68
CA ALA A 95 18.81 9.10 7.82
C ALA A 95 18.25 10.36 7.13
N GLU A 96 17.64 10.17 5.96
CA GLU A 96 17.03 11.22 5.15
C GLU A 96 15.53 11.44 5.47
N GLN A 97 14.98 10.69 6.43
CA GLN A 97 13.54 10.71 6.75
C GLN A 97 12.65 10.50 5.51
N SER A 98 13.09 9.66 4.58
CA SER A 98 12.49 9.51 3.26
C SER A 98 11.49 8.35 3.15
N ARG A 99 11.31 7.56 4.22
CA ARG A 99 10.37 6.43 4.28
C ARG A 99 9.56 6.47 5.57
N VAL A 100 8.42 5.77 5.59
CA VAL A 100 7.55 5.70 6.77
C VAL A 100 8.00 4.60 7.72
N GLY A 101 7.82 4.81 9.02
CA GLY A 101 8.17 3.81 10.02
C GLY A 101 7.70 4.16 11.44
N CYS A 102 7.93 3.23 12.35
CA CYS A 102 7.52 3.35 13.73
C CYS A 102 8.55 4.15 14.53
N LEU A 103 8.11 5.27 15.12
CA LEU A 103 8.92 6.14 15.98
C LEU A 103 9.29 5.45 17.31
N LEU A 104 8.59 4.39 17.69
CA LEU A 104 8.88 3.58 18.89
C LEU A 104 9.88 2.46 18.64
N HIS A 105 10.26 2.21 17.37
CA HIS A 105 11.15 1.11 17.02
C HIS A 105 12.53 1.31 17.66
N PRO A 106 13.23 0.25 18.13
CA PRO A 106 14.55 0.40 18.76
C PRO A 106 15.62 1.02 17.86
N LEU A 107 15.43 0.92 16.53
CA LEU A 107 16.29 1.53 15.51
C LEU A 107 15.87 2.96 15.11
N ALA A 108 14.79 3.50 15.69
CA ALA A 108 14.38 4.88 15.42
C ALA A 108 15.27 5.89 16.16
N ASP A 109 15.40 7.08 15.58
CA ASP A 109 16.26 8.14 16.09
C ASP A 109 15.94 8.51 17.55
N GLY A 110 16.99 8.57 18.37
CA GLY A 110 16.89 8.91 19.78
C GLY A 110 16.46 7.77 20.71
N ASN A 111 16.08 6.59 20.18
CA ASN A 111 15.66 5.46 21.03
C ASN A 111 16.84 4.66 21.60
N ASN A 112 18.05 4.79 21.05
CA ASN A 112 19.27 4.17 21.56
C ASN A 112 19.15 2.64 21.78
N GLY A 113 18.42 1.95 20.91
CA GLY A 113 18.19 0.50 21.00
C GLY A 113 17.07 0.07 21.95
N ALA A 114 16.46 1.00 22.70
CA ALA A 114 15.30 0.70 23.54
C ALA A 114 14.04 0.48 22.68
N ASP A 115 13.36 -0.63 22.90
CA ASP A 115 12.14 -0.97 22.17
C ASP A 115 10.90 -0.45 22.91
N PHE A 116 10.35 0.65 22.43
CA PHE A 116 9.16 1.27 23.01
C PHE A 116 7.86 0.76 22.39
N ARG A 117 7.91 -0.17 21.41
CA ARG A 117 6.70 -0.63 20.69
C ARG A 117 5.65 -1.25 21.60
N GLY A 118 6.03 -1.68 22.81
CA GLY A 118 5.10 -2.09 23.87
C GLY A 118 4.08 -1.01 24.28
N LEU A 119 4.34 0.26 24.00
CA LEU A 119 3.44 1.40 24.28
C LEU A 119 2.47 1.70 23.13
N SER A 120 2.54 0.95 22.03
CA SER A 120 1.58 1.06 20.93
C SER A 120 0.34 0.19 21.16
N PHE A 121 -0.77 0.50 20.49
CA PHE A 121 -2.04 -0.23 20.62
C PHE A 121 -1.90 -1.76 20.41
N TYR A 122 -1.16 -2.18 19.39
CA TYR A 122 -0.94 -3.60 19.12
C TYR A 122 0.16 -4.22 20.00
N GLY A 123 1.02 -3.40 20.61
CA GLY A 123 2.19 -3.85 21.35
C GLY A 123 3.35 -4.32 20.47
N GLY A 124 4.51 -4.56 21.10
CA GLY A 124 5.75 -4.89 20.39
C GLY A 124 5.72 -6.24 19.66
N LEU A 125 5.19 -7.28 20.30
CA LEU A 125 5.15 -8.63 19.72
C LEU A 125 4.27 -8.70 18.47
N ALA A 126 3.06 -8.13 18.52
CA ALA A 126 2.17 -8.12 17.37
C ALA A 126 2.75 -7.29 16.22
N CYS A 127 3.29 -6.10 16.51
CA CYS A 127 3.95 -5.27 15.50
C CYS A 127 5.15 -5.96 14.84
N GLN A 128 5.88 -6.83 15.56
CA GLN A 128 7.04 -7.55 15.04
C GLN A 128 6.66 -8.80 14.22
N ALA A 129 5.62 -9.53 14.64
CA ALA A 129 5.28 -10.82 14.07
C ALA A 129 4.18 -10.76 12.99
N TYR A 130 3.47 -9.64 12.88
CA TYR A 130 2.36 -9.52 11.94
C TYR A 130 2.82 -9.35 10.49
N PHE A 131 2.30 -10.22 9.62
CA PHE A 131 2.38 -10.10 8.18
C PHE A 131 0.98 -9.90 7.60
N CYS A 132 0.78 -8.80 6.88
CA CYS A 132 -0.51 -8.54 6.24
C CYS A 132 -0.81 -9.57 5.15
N PRO A 133 -2.08 -9.70 4.72
CA PRO A 133 -2.47 -10.68 3.72
C PRO A 133 -1.67 -10.63 2.42
N SER A 134 -1.15 -9.46 2.02
CA SER A 134 -0.27 -9.30 0.85
C SER A 134 0.98 -10.16 0.89
N CYS A 135 1.59 -10.38 2.06
CA CYS A 135 2.77 -11.24 2.16
C CYS A 135 2.45 -12.65 1.62
N SER A 136 1.35 -13.23 2.07
CA SER A 136 0.97 -14.61 1.73
C SER A 136 0.15 -14.78 0.45
N ARG A 137 -0.69 -13.80 0.08
CA ARG A 137 -1.69 -13.95 -0.98
C ARG A 137 -1.33 -13.27 -2.29
N SER A 138 -0.57 -12.16 -2.25
CA SER A 138 -0.24 -11.45 -3.48
C SER A 138 0.74 -12.29 -4.33
N PRO A 139 0.57 -12.33 -5.66
CA PRO A 139 1.46 -13.06 -6.55
C PRO A 139 2.92 -12.65 -6.36
N LYS A 140 3.81 -13.63 -6.14
CA LYS A 140 5.25 -13.38 -5.88
C LYS A 140 5.89 -12.53 -6.98
N LEU A 141 5.54 -12.81 -8.24
CA LEU A 141 6.02 -12.09 -9.42
C LEU A 141 5.70 -10.59 -9.36
N LEU A 142 4.45 -10.23 -9.05
CA LEU A 142 4.06 -8.82 -8.95
C LEU A 142 4.62 -8.15 -7.70
N LYS A 143 4.72 -8.86 -6.57
CA LYS A 143 5.37 -8.34 -5.36
C LYS A 143 6.83 -7.96 -5.63
N ASP A 144 7.57 -8.82 -6.33
CA ASP A 144 8.97 -8.57 -6.67
C ASP A 144 9.10 -7.37 -7.63
N LEU A 145 8.26 -7.32 -8.67
CA LEU A 145 8.20 -6.19 -9.59
C LEU A 145 7.96 -4.87 -8.86
N ILE A 146 6.90 -4.80 -8.07
CA ILE A 146 6.52 -3.61 -7.31
C ILE A 146 7.64 -3.19 -6.35
N ARG A 147 8.25 -4.15 -5.65
CA ARG A 147 9.36 -3.90 -4.72
C ARG A 147 10.58 -3.29 -5.44
N ARG A 148 10.87 -3.74 -6.65
CA ARG A 148 12.02 -3.28 -7.45
C ARG A 148 11.73 -1.96 -8.19
N ALA A 149 10.49 -1.74 -8.63
CA ALA A 149 10.08 -0.56 -9.37
C ALA A 149 9.82 0.66 -8.46
N ALA A 150 9.41 0.42 -7.21
CA ALA A 150 9.06 1.47 -6.27
C ALA A 150 10.25 2.38 -5.93
N THR A 151 9.98 3.68 -5.94
CA THR A 151 10.93 4.74 -5.59
C THR A 151 10.54 5.51 -4.33
N ASP A 152 9.28 5.42 -3.90
CA ASP A 152 8.77 6.07 -2.70
C ASP A 152 7.74 5.21 -1.96
N TRP A 153 7.54 5.53 -0.68
CA TRP A 153 6.60 4.85 0.21
C TRP A 153 5.12 5.05 -0.16
N TYR A 154 4.77 6.17 -0.82
CA TYR A 154 3.38 6.58 -1.02
C TYR A 154 2.72 5.72 -2.09
N HIS A 155 3.29 5.67 -3.29
CA HIS A 155 2.78 4.83 -4.37
C HIS A 155 2.88 3.35 -4.00
N TYR A 156 3.99 2.96 -3.38
CA TYR A 156 4.21 1.60 -2.90
C TYR A 156 3.11 1.14 -1.95
N GLY A 157 2.81 1.90 -0.90
CA GLY A 157 1.83 1.50 0.10
C GLY A 157 0.37 1.51 -0.39
N LEU A 158 0.03 2.37 -1.36
CA LEU A 158 -1.30 2.41 -1.98
C LEU A 158 -1.62 1.15 -2.80
N ILE A 159 -0.59 0.50 -3.35
CA ILE A 159 -0.74 -0.66 -4.26
C ILE A 159 -0.36 -1.97 -3.59
N ILE A 160 0.68 -2.04 -2.75
CA ILE A 160 1.16 -3.32 -2.23
C ILE A 160 0.14 -4.05 -1.34
N THR A 161 -0.81 -3.31 -0.75
CA THR A 161 -1.91 -3.90 0.05
C THR A 161 -3.10 -4.35 -0.77
N GLU A 162 -3.14 -4.05 -2.06
CA GLU A 162 -4.25 -4.36 -2.97
C GLU A 162 -4.21 -5.81 -3.45
N VAL A 163 -4.35 -6.75 -2.51
CA VAL A 163 -4.22 -8.18 -2.77
C VAL A 163 -5.12 -8.63 -3.92
N ASP A 164 -6.40 -8.26 -3.88
CA ASP A 164 -7.38 -8.75 -4.85
C ASP A 164 -7.17 -8.09 -6.23
N LEU A 165 -6.75 -6.82 -6.28
CA LEU A 165 -6.31 -6.15 -7.52
C LEU A 165 -5.11 -6.87 -8.15
N LEU A 166 -4.08 -7.14 -7.34
CA LEU A 166 -2.84 -7.78 -7.80
C LEU A 166 -3.11 -9.22 -8.25
N CYS A 167 -4.00 -9.96 -7.58
CA CYS A 167 -4.46 -11.26 -8.03
C CYS A 167 -5.18 -11.16 -9.39
N ALA A 168 -6.15 -10.24 -9.52
CA ALA A 168 -6.90 -10.08 -10.77
C ALA A 168 -5.99 -9.69 -11.96
N LEU A 169 -5.04 -8.78 -11.76
CA LEU A 169 -4.03 -8.42 -12.77
C LEU A 169 -3.15 -9.63 -13.15
N TYR A 170 -2.73 -10.42 -12.17
CA TYR A 170 -1.93 -11.61 -12.41
C TYR A 170 -2.69 -12.69 -13.19
N ASP A 171 -3.98 -12.88 -12.89
CA ASP A 171 -4.83 -13.81 -13.62
C ASP A 171 -5.01 -13.39 -15.08
N ARG A 172 -5.10 -12.08 -15.34
CA ARG A 172 -5.06 -11.53 -16.71
C ARG A 172 -3.73 -11.82 -17.42
N LEU A 173 -2.60 -11.48 -16.78
CA LEU A 173 -1.26 -11.76 -17.31
C LEU A 173 -1.06 -13.25 -17.66
N ARG A 174 -1.65 -14.16 -16.89
CA ARG A 174 -1.61 -15.61 -17.15
C ARG A 174 -2.51 -16.04 -18.30
N SER A 175 -3.68 -15.41 -18.42
CA SER A 175 -4.66 -15.74 -19.46
C SER A 175 -4.20 -15.26 -20.84
N ASP A 176 -3.49 -14.12 -20.89
CA ASP A 176 -3.01 -13.50 -22.11
C ASP A 176 -1.61 -14.02 -22.53
N GLY A 177 -0.88 -14.68 -21.63
CA GLY A 177 0.43 -15.29 -21.90
C GLY A 177 0.38 -16.69 -22.54
N ALA A 178 1.03 -16.87 -23.69
CA ALA A 178 1.18 -18.17 -24.36
C ALA A 178 2.05 -19.16 -23.54
N ALA A 179 1.46 -20.27 -23.10
CA ALA A 179 2.04 -21.55 -22.64
C ALA A 179 3.23 -21.60 -21.64
N GLY A 180 3.84 -20.49 -21.22
CA GLY A 180 5.02 -20.45 -20.34
C GLY A 180 4.86 -19.64 -19.04
N GLY A 181 3.75 -18.92 -18.88
CA GLY A 181 3.54 -17.97 -17.80
C GLY A 181 4.39 -16.69 -17.93
N PRO A 182 4.05 -15.60 -17.23
CA PRO A 182 4.81 -14.36 -17.30
C PRO A 182 6.19 -14.55 -16.65
N ALA A 183 7.26 -14.16 -17.34
CA ALA A 183 8.63 -14.17 -16.82
C ALA A 183 9.21 -12.76 -16.83
N LEU A 184 9.20 -12.06 -15.70
CA LEU A 184 9.69 -10.68 -15.66
C LEU A 184 11.20 -10.62 -15.91
N ASN A 185 11.61 -10.04 -17.04
CA ASN A 185 13.00 -9.66 -17.22
C ASN A 185 13.26 -8.42 -16.36
N GLY A 186 14.45 -8.30 -15.79
CA GLY A 186 14.74 -7.22 -14.85
C GLY A 186 14.99 -5.86 -15.49
N GLY A 187 14.71 -5.68 -16.78
CA GLY A 187 15.09 -4.51 -17.57
C GLY A 187 14.31 -3.24 -17.24
N GLU A 188 14.78 -2.11 -17.74
CA GLU A 188 14.20 -0.79 -17.44
C GLU A 188 12.73 -0.68 -17.87
N LYS A 189 12.36 -1.25 -19.01
CA LYS A 189 10.96 -1.27 -19.48
C LYS A 189 10.03 -2.00 -18.50
N CYS A 190 10.52 -3.09 -17.91
CA CYS A 190 9.77 -3.85 -16.90
C CYS A 190 9.59 -3.01 -15.63
N LEU A 191 10.64 -2.32 -15.19
CA LEU A 191 10.55 -1.41 -14.06
C LEU A 191 9.62 -0.22 -14.34
N GLU A 192 9.62 0.31 -15.56
CA GLU A 192 8.70 1.36 -16.00
C GLU A 192 7.24 0.90 -15.96
N ALA A 193 6.93 -0.29 -16.48
CA ALA A 193 5.61 -0.91 -16.35
C ALA A 193 5.21 -1.11 -14.88
N GLY A 194 6.16 -1.51 -14.03
CA GLY A 194 5.97 -1.58 -12.58
C GLY A 194 5.67 -0.23 -11.93
N ARG A 195 6.26 0.87 -12.44
CA ARG A 195 5.95 2.25 -11.99
C ARG A 195 4.56 2.69 -12.45
N ASN A 196 4.15 2.36 -13.68
CA ASN A 196 2.80 2.61 -14.17
C ASN A 196 1.74 1.89 -13.30
N LEU A 197 2.01 0.64 -12.91
CA LEU A 197 1.16 -0.09 -11.95
C LEU A 197 1.10 0.61 -10.58
N LEU A 198 2.24 1.11 -10.09
CA LEU A 198 2.32 1.85 -8.82
C LEU A 198 1.51 3.15 -8.83
N GLU A 199 1.39 3.78 -10.00
CA GLU A 199 0.64 5.03 -10.19
C GLU A 199 -0.85 4.81 -10.47
N LEU A 200 -1.26 3.58 -10.84
CA LEU A 200 -2.59 3.26 -11.35
C LEU A 200 -3.72 3.87 -10.51
N LYS A 201 -3.70 3.71 -9.18
CA LYS A 201 -4.76 4.25 -8.30
C LYS A 201 -4.79 5.78 -8.24
N ILE A 202 -3.69 6.44 -8.54
CA ILE A 202 -3.61 7.91 -8.61
C ILE A 202 -4.12 8.41 -9.96
N THR A 203 -3.79 7.71 -11.04
CA THR A 203 -4.11 8.14 -12.40
C THR A 203 -5.44 7.62 -12.93
N TRP A 204 -6.09 6.67 -12.23
CA TRP A 204 -7.37 6.10 -12.62
C TRP A 204 -8.50 7.16 -12.60
N PRO A 205 -9.10 7.51 -13.76
CA PRO A 205 -10.04 8.62 -13.85
C PRO A 205 -11.49 8.22 -13.58
N PHE A 206 -11.77 6.92 -13.45
CA PHE A 206 -13.14 6.39 -13.39
C PHE A 206 -13.62 6.15 -11.94
N GLN A 207 -13.10 6.91 -10.99
CA GLN A 207 -13.53 6.91 -9.58
C GLN A 207 -14.46 8.09 -9.33
N LYS A 208 -15.51 7.88 -8.54
CA LYS A 208 -16.43 8.95 -8.17
C LYS A 208 -15.80 9.92 -7.17
N ASN A 209 -15.08 9.40 -6.18
CA ASN A 209 -14.41 10.17 -5.13
C ASN A 209 -12.95 9.71 -5.00
N PRO A 210 -12.04 10.14 -5.90
CA PRO A 210 -10.69 9.58 -5.97
C PRO A 210 -9.91 9.62 -4.65
N VAL A 211 -10.12 10.62 -3.79
CA VAL A 211 -9.41 10.71 -2.51
C VAL A 211 -9.82 9.57 -1.55
N THR A 212 -11.11 9.29 -1.41
CA THR A 212 -11.62 8.24 -0.49
C THR A 212 -11.61 6.85 -1.12
N ASP A 213 -11.84 6.77 -2.42
CA ASP A 213 -11.96 5.51 -3.16
C ASP A 213 -10.60 4.81 -3.34
N ARG A 214 -9.49 5.54 -3.10
CA ARG A 214 -8.13 4.99 -3.05
C ARG A 214 -7.80 4.28 -1.75
N VAL A 215 -8.61 4.40 -0.71
CA VAL A 215 -8.31 3.76 0.57
C VAL A 215 -8.67 2.28 0.50
N ASN A 216 -7.78 1.43 1.03
CA ASN A 216 -7.92 -0.02 0.95
C ASN A 216 -8.07 -0.64 2.34
N TYR A 217 -9.11 -1.47 2.50
CA TYR A 217 -9.32 -2.29 3.68
C TYR A 217 -8.92 -3.73 3.36
N PHE A 218 -7.75 -4.15 3.83
CA PHE A 218 -7.12 -5.42 3.43
C PHE A 218 -7.21 -6.53 4.49
N PHE A 219 -7.96 -6.34 5.57
CA PHE A 219 -8.15 -7.38 6.58
C PHE A 219 -9.15 -8.45 6.10
N LYS A 220 -9.01 -9.67 6.63
CA LYS A 220 -9.77 -10.86 6.17
C LYS A 220 -11.15 -11.02 6.79
N ASP A 221 -11.53 -10.12 7.71
CA ASP A 221 -12.85 -10.15 8.35
C ASP A 221 -13.97 -9.66 7.42
N ASN A 222 -13.62 -9.12 6.25
CA ASN A 222 -14.54 -8.62 5.22
C ASN A 222 -15.51 -7.55 5.74
N LEU A 223 -15.12 -6.77 6.76
CA LEU A 223 -15.95 -5.68 7.27
C LEU A 223 -16.26 -4.62 6.20
N TYR A 224 -15.31 -4.38 5.30
CA TYR A 224 -15.42 -3.37 4.24
C TYR A 224 -15.11 -3.98 2.87
N ALA A 225 -16.11 -4.62 2.27
CA ALA A 225 -16.01 -5.10 0.89
C ALA A 225 -16.08 -3.95 -0.11
N LYS A 226 -15.27 -4.02 -1.17
CA LYS A 226 -15.36 -3.06 -2.28
C LYS A 226 -16.69 -3.22 -3.02
N PRO A 227 -17.35 -2.11 -3.40
CA PRO A 227 -18.63 -2.16 -4.11
C PRO A 227 -18.46 -2.80 -5.48
N ALA A 228 -19.54 -3.39 -6.00
CA ALA A 228 -19.58 -3.83 -7.39
C ALA A 228 -19.36 -2.64 -8.35
N VAL A 229 -18.87 -2.93 -9.56
CA VAL A 229 -18.69 -1.90 -10.59
C VAL A 229 -20.06 -1.31 -10.95
N HIS A 230 -20.13 0.02 -10.98
CA HIS A 230 -21.36 0.70 -11.35
C HIS A 230 -21.40 0.94 -12.86
N TYR A 231 -22.40 0.35 -13.53
CA TYR A 231 -22.71 0.58 -14.94
C TYR A 231 -24.02 1.37 -15.03
N ALA A 232 -23.96 2.65 -15.41
CA ALA A 232 -25.15 3.49 -15.51
C ALA A 232 -26.04 3.11 -16.71
N ASP A 233 -25.41 2.68 -17.81
CA ASP A 233 -26.11 2.26 -19.03
C ASP A 233 -26.42 0.76 -18.97
N ALA A 234 -27.72 0.44 -18.98
CA ALA A 234 -28.21 -0.95 -18.96
C ALA A 234 -27.82 -1.76 -20.21
N ALA A 235 -27.37 -1.10 -21.28
CA ALA A 235 -26.85 -1.78 -22.48
C ALA A 235 -25.43 -2.34 -22.30
N VAL A 236 -24.73 -1.96 -21.22
CA VAL A 236 -23.37 -2.41 -20.93
C VAL A 236 -23.42 -3.58 -19.95
N SER A 237 -23.07 -4.78 -20.43
CA SER A 237 -23.09 -6.00 -19.62
C SER A 237 -21.67 -6.44 -19.21
N GLY A 238 -21.10 -5.76 -18.20
CA GLY A 238 -19.85 -6.16 -17.55
C GLY A 238 -18.58 -6.04 -18.41
N SER A 239 -17.44 -6.39 -17.81
CA SER A 239 -16.13 -6.38 -18.48
C SER A 239 -15.32 -7.65 -18.22
N ARG A 240 -14.39 -7.98 -19.13
CA ARG A 240 -13.34 -9.00 -18.87
C ARG A 240 -12.40 -8.62 -17.71
N HIS A 241 -12.43 -7.35 -17.30
CA HIS A 241 -11.64 -6.77 -16.22
C HIS A 241 -12.49 -6.45 -14.98
N GLU A 242 -13.66 -7.09 -14.83
CA GLU A 242 -14.63 -6.85 -13.74
C GLU A 242 -13.97 -6.75 -12.36
N GLU A 243 -13.16 -7.75 -11.98
CA GLU A 243 -12.51 -7.77 -10.66
C GLU A 243 -11.43 -6.68 -10.52
N ILE A 244 -10.76 -6.28 -11.61
CA ILE A 244 -9.81 -5.16 -11.59
C ILE A 244 -10.57 -3.86 -11.35
N PHE A 245 -11.66 -3.62 -12.09
CA PHE A 245 -12.48 -2.42 -11.96
C PHE A 245 -13.17 -2.31 -10.61
N LYS A 246 -13.65 -3.42 -10.06
CA LYS A 246 -14.17 -3.49 -8.68
C LYS A 246 -13.10 -3.05 -7.68
N ASN A 247 -11.87 -3.52 -7.85
CA ASN A 247 -10.77 -3.16 -6.97
C ASN A 247 -10.26 -1.72 -7.16
N LEU A 248 -10.56 -1.08 -8.29
CA LEU A 248 -10.31 0.34 -8.51
C LEU A 248 -11.50 1.22 -8.10
N VAL A 249 -12.59 0.63 -7.58
CA VAL A 249 -13.82 1.32 -7.18
C VAL A 249 -14.39 2.13 -8.36
N THR A 250 -14.48 1.46 -9.50
CA THR A 250 -14.81 2.09 -10.79
C THR A 250 -16.30 2.34 -10.96
N THR A 251 -16.63 3.46 -11.59
CA THR A 251 -17.97 3.82 -12.06
C THR A 251 -17.93 4.25 -13.53
N PHE A 252 -18.85 3.72 -14.33
CA PHE A 252 -19.02 4.06 -15.74
C PHE A 252 -20.39 4.69 -16.01
N ASP A 253 -20.37 5.90 -16.54
CA ASP A 253 -21.54 6.64 -17.02
C ASP A 253 -21.83 6.35 -18.50
N THR A 254 -20.81 5.98 -19.28
CA THR A 254 -20.93 5.72 -20.72
C THR A 254 -20.15 4.48 -21.16
N ALA A 255 -20.56 3.90 -22.31
CA ALA A 255 -19.82 2.81 -22.94
C ALA A 255 -18.40 3.22 -23.36
N ASP A 256 -18.20 4.49 -23.74
CA ASP A 256 -16.87 5.02 -24.10
C ASP A 256 -15.91 5.01 -22.90
N GLN A 257 -16.40 5.31 -21.70
CA GLN A 257 -15.58 5.23 -20.48
C GLN A 257 -15.17 3.79 -20.18
N LEU A 258 -16.08 2.82 -20.35
CA LEU A 258 -15.74 1.41 -20.23
C LEU A 258 -14.65 1.03 -21.23
N GLN A 259 -14.80 1.39 -22.51
CA GLN A 259 -13.81 1.06 -23.54
C GLN A 259 -12.44 1.68 -23.24
N GLN A 260 -12.40 2.93 -22.77
CA GLN A 260 -11.17 3.60 -22.36
C GLN A 260 -10.52 2.89 -21.16
N ALA A 261 -11.30 2.52 -20.15
CA ALA A 261 -10.81 1.78 -18.98
C ALA A 261 -10.25 0.41 -19.37
N GLU A 262 -10.94 -0.33 -20.24
CA GLU A 262 -10.43 -1.61 -20.75
C GLU A 262 -9.10 -1.43 -21.48
N THR A 263 -9.00 -0.41 -22.33
CA THR A 263 -7.76 -0.08 -23.05
C THR A 263 -6.62 0.26 -22.09
N MET A 264 -6.88 1.04 -21.03
CA MET A 264 -5.86 1.36 -20.03
C MET A 264 -5.33 0.11 -19.32
N ILE A 265 -6.21 -0.82 -18.96
CA ILE A 265 -5.81 -2.06 -18.29
C ILE A 265 -5.11 -3.02 -19.24
N ASP A 266 -5.58 -3.17 -20.48
CA ASP A 266 -4.90 -3.98 -21.49
C ASP A 266 -3.49 -3.46 -21.75
N ASN A 267 -3.33 -2.15 -21.93
CA ASN A 267 -2.01 -1.54 -22.15
C ASN A 267 -1.08 -1.80 -20.96
N LEU A 268 -1.56 -1.68 -19.72
CA LEU A 268 -0.77 -1.98 -18.54
C LEU A 268 -0.35 -3.46 -18.47
N ILE A 269 -1.27 -4.37 -18.79
CA ILE A 269 -1.00 -5.81 -18.85
C ILE A 269 0.04 -6.10 -19.92
N ASP A 270 -0.13 -5.52 -21.12
CA ASP A 270 0.79 -5.65 -22.24
C ASP A 270 2.18 -5.09 -21.90
N GLU A 271 2.26 -3.91 -21.28
CA GLU A 271 3.52 -3.34 -20.83
C GLU A 271 4.27 -4.27 -19.86
N ILE A 272 3.55 -4.87 -18.90
CA ILE A 272 4.14 -5.84 -17.96
C ILE A 272 4.52 -7.13 -18.68
N ALA A 273 3.69 -7.62 -19.60
CA ALA A 273 3.88 -8.88 -20.32
C ALA A 273 4.98 -8.81 -21.40
N PHE A 274 5.10 -7.72 -22.16
CA PHE A 274 6.08 -7.57 -23.23
C PHE A 274 7.40 -6.96 -22.76
N SER A 275 7.46 -6.43 -21.54
CA SER A 275 8.72 -6.12 -20.87
C SER A 275 9.46 -7.36 -20.37
N THR A 276 9.07 -8.55 -20.82
CA THR A 276 9.68 -9.84 -20.50
C THR A 276 10.68 -10.34 -21.55
N ILE A 277 10.77 -9.67 -22.70
CA ILE A 277 11.66 -10.01 -23.83
C ILE A 277 12.88 -9.10 -23.87
#